data_AF-A0A1E5L0C5-F1
#
_entry.id   AF-A0A1E5L0C5-F1
#
_cell.length_a   1.000
_cell.length_b   1.000
_cell.length_c   1.000
_cell.angle_alpha   90.00
_cell.angle_beta   90.00
_cell.angle_gamma   90.00
#
_symmetry.space_group_name_H-M   'P 1'
#
loop_
_entity.id
_entity.type
_entity.pdbx_description
1 polymer ?
#
loop_
_entity_poly.entity_id
_entity_poly.type
_entity_poly.pdbx_seq_one_letter_code
_entity_poly.pdbx_strand_id
1 'polypeptide(L)' 'MDQVKLEEMWSDLGDIPIDDNECIEETFDDFPVGTHREEIWHWFDEHYNGGVVKLFHVSL' A
#
# COMPACT_ATOMS: atom_id res chain seq x y z
N MET A 1 9.89 -2.02 9.66
CA MET A 1 8.63 -2.35 10.39
C MET A 1 8.57 -3.85 10.64
N ASP A 2 7.82 -4.30 11.64
CA ASP A 2 7.46 -5.72 11.71
C ASP A 2 6.29 -6.02 10.74
N GLN A 3 6.00 -7.30 10.51
CA GLN A 3 5.00 -7.72 9.53
C GLN A 3 3.58 -7.28 9.90
N VAL A 4 3.27 -7.20 11.20
CA VAL A 4 1.95 -6.77 11.69
C VAL A 4 1.73 -5.30 11.36
N LYS A 5 2.74 -4.45 11.57
CA LYS A 5 2.65 -3.04 11.17
C LYS A 5 2.50 -2.84 9.67
N LEU A 6 3.07 -3.74 8.86
CA LEU A 6 2.89 -3.69 7.41
C LEU A 6 1.47 -4.09 7.01
N GLU A 7 0.82 -5.00 7.74
CA GLU A 7 -0.59 -5.34 7.54
C GLU A 7 -1.51 -4.18 7.94
N GLU A 8 -1.21 -3.48 9.05
CA GLU A 8 -1.92 -2.26 9.45
C GLU A 8 -1.78 -1.15 8.40
N MET A 9 -0.54 -0.87 7.97
CA MET A 9 -0.27 0.10 6.90
C MET A 9 -0.97 -0.27 5.59
N TRP A 10 -1.00 -1.56 5.22
CA TRP A 10 -1.76 -2.02 4.05
C TRP A 10 -3.26 -1.79 4.19
N SER A 11 -3.82 -1.99 5.39
CA SER A 11 -5.23 -1.67 5.67
C SER A 11 -5.50 -0.18 5.48
N ASP A 12 -4.62 0.69 6.02
CA ASP A 12 -4.76 2.14 5.92
C ASP A 12 -4.65 2.62 4.46
N LEU A 13 -3.79 2.00 3.64
CA LEU A 13 -3.69 2.28 2.21
C LEU A 13 -5.03 2.07 1.48
N GLY A 14 -5.85 1.12 1.93
CA GLY A 14 -7.16 0.82 1.33
C GLY A 14 -8.17 1.96 1.44
N ASP A 15 -7.97 2.89 2.39
CA ASP A 15 -8.81 4.06 2.60
C ASP A 15 -8.28 5.32 1.89
N ILE A 16 -7.09 5.25 1.26
CA ILE A 16 -6.50 6.39 0.54
C ILE A 16 -7.18 6.57 -0.82
N PRO A 17 -7.76 7.75 -1.10
CA PRO A 17 -8.38 8.03 -2.39
C PRO A 17 -7.33 8.00 -3.52
N ILE A 18 -7.76 7.53 -4.69
CA ILE A 18 -6.97 7.53 -5.92
C ILE A 18 -7.71 8.29 -7.03
N ASP A 19 -6.93 8.95 -7.89
CA ASP A 19 -7.46 9.62 -9.08
C ASP A 19 -7.75 8.63 -10.23
N ASP A 20 -8.23 9.16 -11.36
CA ASP A 20 -8.52 8.36 -12.57
C ASP A 20 -7.26 7.70 -13.19
N ASN A 21 -6.05 8.13 -12.82
CA ASN A 21 -4.79 7.56 -13.25
C ASN A 21 -4.20 6.58 -12.21
N GLU A 22 -4.97 6.21 -11.20
CA GLU A 22 -4.57 5.32 -10.11
C GLU A 22 -3.44 5.87 -9.22
N CYS A 23 -3.31 7.19 -9.14
CA CYS A 23 -2.38 7.87 -8.25
C CYS A 23 -3.07 8.31 -6.96
N ILE A 24 -2.37 8.23 -5.82
CA ILE A 24 -2.92 8.66 -4.52
C ILE A 24 -3.20 10.17 -4.50
N GLU A 25 -4.37 10.56 -4.02
CA GLU A 25 -4.80 11.97 -3.91
C GLU A 25 -4.43 12.60 -2.56
N GLU A 26 -3.97 11.80 -1.61
CA GLU A 26 -3.48 12.22 -0.29
C GLU A 26 -2.10 11.62 -0.01
N THR A 27 -1.26 12.30 0.77
CA THR A 27 0.04 11.77 1.18
C THR A 27 -0.18 10.53 2.05
N PHE A 28 0.58 9.47 1.78
CA PHE A 28 0.52 8.22 2.52
C PHE A 28 1.92 7.82 3.00
N ASP A 29 2.17 7.90 4.30
CA ASP A 29 3.51 7.74 4.90
C ASP A 29 4.59 8.58 4.17
N ASP A 30 5.54 7.93 3.52
CA ASP A 30 6.63 8.53 2.75
C ASP A 30 6.29 8.72 1.26
N PHE A 31 5.10 8.28 0.82
CA PHE A 31 4.62 8.41 -0.55
C PHE A 31 3.86 9.73 -0.74
N PRO A 32 4.37 10.66 -1.57
CA PRO A 32 3.71 11.93 -1.83
C PRO A 32 2.44 11.76 -2.69
N VAL A 33 1.52 12.73 -2.59
CA VAL A 33 0.39 12.88 -3.53
C VAL A 33 0.89 12.76 -4.98
N GLY A 34 0.19 11.96 -5.79
CA GLY A 34 0.55 11.68 -7.17
C GLY A 34 1.41 10.42 -7.36
N THR A 35 1.79 9.71 -6.30
CA THR A 35 2.42 8.38 -6.41
C THR A 35 1.41 7.37 -6.94
N HIS A 36 1.80 6.60 -7.96
CA HIS A 36 0.97 5.54 -8.52
C HIS A 36 0.83 4.38 -7.53
N ARG A 37 -0.37 3.83 -7.33
CA ARG A 37 -0.62 2.78 -6.34
C ARG A 37 0.26 1.53 -6.52
N GLU A 38 0.60 1.17 -7.77
CA GLU A 38 1.49 0.03 -8.03
C GLU A 38 2.92 0.25 -7.54
N GLU A 39 3.40 1.49 -7.45
CA GLU A 39 4.71 1.80 -6.85
C GLU A 39 4.71 1.47 -5.36
N ILE A 40 3.61 1.80 -4.67
CA ILE A 40 3.39 1.48 -3.26
C ILE A 40 3.28 -0.05 -3.10
N TRP A 41 2.57 -0.73 -4.01
CA TRP A 41 2.48 -2.20 -4.00
C TRP A 41 3.83 -2.88 -4.19
N HIS A 42 4.66 -2.39 -5.12
CA HIS A 42 6.01 -2.91 -5.30
C HIS A 42 6.88 -2.71 -4.06
N TRP A 43 6.71 -1.60 -3.34
CA TRP A 43 7.37 -1.43 -2.05
C TRP A 43 6.92 -2.51 -1.04
N PHE A 44 5.62 -2.84 -0.98
CA PHE A 44 5.14 -3.95 -0.14
C PHE A 44 5.70 -5.32 -0.57
N ASP A 45 5.87 -5.58 -1.86
CA ASP A 45 6.51 -6.80 -2.36
C ASP A 45 7.94 -6.99 -1.84
N GLU A 46 8.68 -5.89 -1.67
CA GLU A 46 10.05 -5.90 -1.16
C GLU A 46 10.12 -6.01 0.37
N HIS A 47 9.09 -5.51 1.09
CA HIS A 47 9.14 -5.33 2.55
C HIS A 47 8.26 -6.32 3.34
N TYR A 48 7.25 -6.92 2.72
CA TYR A 48 6.34 -7.88 3.34
C TYR A 48 6.60 -9.31 2.87
N ASN A 49 6.64 -10.26 3.81
CA ASN A 49 6.95 -11.65 3.52
C ASN A 49 5.78 -12.32 2.78
N GLY A 50 5.95 -12.51 1.47
CA GLY A 50 4.92 -13.02 0.57
C GLY A 50 4.24 -11.93 -0.27
N GLY A 51 4.70 -10.68 -0.13
CA GLY A 51 4.30 -9.54 -0.95
C GLY A 51 2.81 -9.21 -0.92
N VAL A 52 2.38 -8.39 -1.87
CA VAL A 52 1.00 -7.91 -1.95
C VAL A 52 0.00 -9.04 -2.17
N VAL A 53 0.41 -10.12 -2.85
CA VAL A 53 -0.44 -11.31 -3.04
C VAL A 53 -0.92 -11.88 -1.71
N LYS A 54 -0.05 -11.90 -0.69
CA LYS A 54 -0.44 -12.37 0.64
C LYS A 54 -1.27 -11.32 1.39
N LEU A 55 -0.97 -10.03 1.24
CA LEU A 55 -1.75 -8.95 1.85
C LEU A 55 -3.21 -8.92 1.32
N PHE A 56 -3.41 -9.17 0.03
CA PHE A 56 -4.76 -9.35 -0.53
C PHE A 56 -5.53 -10.52 0.09
N HIS A 57 -4.85 -11.59 0.48
CA HIS A 57 -5.50 -12.74 1.12
C HIS A 57 -5.83 -12.51 2.60
N VAL A 58 -5.01 -11.72 3.29
CA VAL A 58 -5.21 -11.36 4.70
C VAL A 58 -6.33 -10.32 4.87
N SER A 59 -6.58 -9.50 3.84
CA SER A 59 -7.53 -8.39 3.88
C SER A 59 -8.94 -8.73 3.37
N LEU A 60 -9.23 -10.02 3.09
CA LEU A 60 -10.53 -10.54 2.65
C LEU A 60 -11.38 -11.11 3.80
#